data_AF-A0A842WUD2-F1
#
_entry.id   AF-A0A842WUD2-F1
#
_cell.length_a   1.000
_cell.length_b   1.000
_cell.length_c   1.000
_cell.angle_alpha   90.00
_cell.angle_beta   90.00
_cell.angle_gamma   90.00
#
_symmetry.space_group_name_H-M   'P 1'
#
loop_
_entity.id
_entity.type
_entity.pdbx_description
1 polymer ?
#
loop_
_entity_poly.entity_id
_entity_poly.type
_entity_poly.pdbx_seq_one_letter_code
_entity_poly.pdbx_strand_id
1 'polypeptide(L)'
;MKINEMIERFRNFSSSFSSFSFCEENRISFSLYEGSWVRIILSRCLADNSPILVEVEVALPTDTQSTVGDTEQTLTTMIDHLNYLLQLYRNGFTLEVLVNEGIWMGTLEFHVEPSIEIFKLLIPPVDRILYL
;
A
#
# COMPACT_ATOMS: atom_id res chain seq x y z
N MET A 1 -8.35 -4.85 8.36
CA MET A 1 -8.59 -6.09 7.58
C MET A 1 -7.72 -7.24 8.10
N LYS A 2 -8.22 -8.47 8.22
CA LYS A 2 -7.42 -9.62 8.73
C LYS A 2 -6.34 -10.04 7.72
N ILE A 3 -5.15 -10.44 8.18
CA ILE A 3 -4.03 -10.89 7.32
C ILE A 3 -4.47 -12.00 6.36
N ASN A 4 -5.19 -13.01 6.85
CA ASN A 4 -5.63 -14.13 6.00
C ASN A 4 -6.56 -13.67 4.87
N GLU A 5 -7.43 -12.69 5.14
CA GLU A 5 -8.31 -12.11 4.13
C GLU A 5 -7.51 -11.37 3.05
N MET A 6 -6.45 -10.65 3.45
CA MET A 6 -5.54 -9.98 2.53
C MET A 6 -4.82 -10.96 1.62
N ILE A 7 -4.32 -12.06 2.17
CA ILE A 7 -3.64 -13.12 1.42
C ILE A 7 -4.59 -13.78 0.43
N GLU A 8 -5.82 -14.10 0.85
CA GLU A 8 -6.83 -14.69 -0.05
C GLU A 8 -7.18 -13.74 -1.20
N ARG A 9 -7.37 -12.45 -0.93
CA ARG A 9 -7.61 -11.45 -1.98
C ARG A 9 -6.44 -11.32 -2.93
N PHE A 10 -5.20 -11.35 -2.43
CA PHE A 10 -4.00 -11.36 -3.27
C PHE A 10 -3.97 -12.59 -4.17
N ARG A 11 -4.22 -13.79 -3.63
CA ARG A 11 -4.24 -15.03 -4.40
C ARG A 11 -5.30 -14.99 -5.50
N ASN A 12 -6.50 -14.56 -5.17
CA ASN A 12 -7.60 -14.41 -6.15
C ASN A 12 -7.22 -13.44 -7.28
N PHE A 13 -6.58 -12.31 -6.95
CA PHE A 13 -6.08 -11.39 -7.96
C PHE A 13 -4.98 -12.05 -8.82
N SER A 14 -4.05 -12.77 -8.21
CA SER A 14 -2.93 -13.41 -8.91
C SER A 14 -3.36 -14.49 -9.91
N SER A 15 -4.43 -15.21 -9.60
CA SER A 15 -4.94 -16.35 -10.38
C SER A 15 -5.96 -15.99 -11.47
N SER A 16 -6.54 -14.80 -11.43
CA SER A 16 -7.68 -14.44 -12.30
C SER A 16 -7.33 -14.12 -13.76
N PHE A 17 -6.06 -14.14 -14.16
CA PHE A 17 -5.60 -13.53 -15.43
C PHE A 17 -4.65 -14.42 -16.23
N SER A 18 -5.13 -15.58 -16.65
CA SER A 18 -4.42 -16.50 -17.55
C SER A 18 -4.73 -16.30 -19.05
N SER A 19 -5.42 -15.23 -19.46
CA SER A 19 -5.87 -15.10 -20.87
C SER A 19 -6.17 -13.66 -21.34
N PHE A 20 -5.18 -12.77 -21.36
CA PHE A 20 -5.32 -11.47 -22.06
C PHE A 20 -4.04 -11.14 -22.84
N SER A 21 -4.19 -10.54 -24.03
CA SER A 21 -3.09 -10.12 -24.90
C SER A 21 -3.05 -8.59 -25.07
N PHE A 22 -1.81 -8.08 -25.02
CA PHE A 22 -1.24 -6.76 -25.35
C PHE A 22 -2.13 -5.51 -25.59
N CYS A 23 -1.82 -4.43 -24.84
CA CYS A 23 -1.73 -3.03 -25.32
C CYS A 23 -1.01 -2.13 -24.27
N GLU A 24 -0.51 -0.95 -24.66
CA GLU A 24 0.39 -0.09 -23.85
C GLU A 24 -0.21 0.51 -22.55
N GLU A 25 -1.54 0.42 -22.35
CA GLU A 25 -2.26 0.82 -21.13
C GLU A 25 -2.89 -0.35 -20.35
N ASN A 26 -2.56 -1.61 -20.69
CA ASN A 26 -3.19 -2.83 -20.12
C ASN A 26 -2.74 -3.12 -18.67
N ARG A 27 -2.99 -2.20 -17.74
CA ARG A 27 -2.76 -2.41 -16.32
C ARG A 27 -4.09 -2.59 -15.62
N ILE A 28 -4.26 -3.74 -14.99
CA ILE A 28 -5.36 -3.94 -14.06
C ILE A 28 -4.90 -3.50 -12.67
N SER A 29 -5.79 -2.84 -11.94
CA SER A 29 -5.57 -2.47 -10.55
C SER A 29 -6.72 -2.94 -9.67
N PHE A 30 -6.40 -3.33 -8.45
CA PHE A 30 -7.35 -3.81 -7.45
C PHE A 30 -6.98 -3.24 -6.09
N SER A 31 -7.94 -2.55 -5.44
CA SER A 31 -7.77 -2.06 -4.07
C SER A 31 -7.81 -3.26 -3.11
N LEU A 32 -6.66 -3.66 -2.61
CA LEU A 32 -6.53 -4.75 -1.64
C LEU A 32 -7.00 -4.31 -0.25
N TYR A 33 -6.70 -3.06 0.10
CA TYR A 33 -7.05 -2.43 1.36
C TYR A 33 -7.20 -0.93 1.17
N GLU A 34 -8.16 -0.36 1.88
CA GLU A 34 -8.40 1.08 1.90
C GLU A 34 -8.74 1.50 3.33
N GLY A 35 -7.83 2.26 3.93
CA GLY A 35 -7.96 2.87 5.25
C GLY A 35 -8.01 4.40 5.15
N SER A 36 -8.04 5.07 6.30
CA SER A 36 -8.17 6.54 6.35
C SER A 36 -6.94 7.31 5.84
N TRP A 37 -5.77 6.70 5.88
CA TRP A 37 -4.50 7.32 5.46
C TRP A 37 -3.56 6.38 4.69
N VAL A 38 -3.93 5.10 4.55
CA VAL A 38 -3.19 4.12 3.74
C VAL A 38 -4.14 3.44 2.78
N ARG A 39 -3.73 3.33 1.51
CA ARG A 39 -4.38 2.50 0.51
C ARG A 39 -3.37 1.55 -0.10
N ILE A 40 -3.77 0.31 -0.32
CA ILE A 40 -2.91 -0.73 -0.88
C ILE A 40 -3.55 -1.24 -2.15
N ILE A 41 -2.83 -1.09 -3.25
CA ILE A 41 -3.30 -1.42 -4.58
C ILE A 41 -2.41 -2.53 -5.11
N LEU A 42 -3.04 -3.57 -5.64
CA LEU A 42 -2.36 -4.55 -6.47
C LEU A 42 -2.55 -4.15 -7.90
N SER A 43 -1.49 -4.18 -8.69
CA SER A 43 -1.60 -3.96 -10.11
C SER A 43 -0.67 -4.86 -10.89
N ARG A 44 -1.04 -5.15 -12.13
CA ARG A 44 -0.27 -6.03 -13.02
C ARG A 44 -0.52 -5.63 -14.46
N CYS A 45 0.52 -5.65 -15.28
CA CYS A 45 0.37 -5.55 -16.73
C CYS A 45 -0.21 -6.86 -17.30
N LEU A 46 -1.18 -6.79 -18.20
CA LEU A 46 -1.79 -7.97 -18.82
C LEU A 46 -0.87 -8.68 -19.84
N ALA A 47 0.40 -8.28 -19.94
CA ALA A 47 1.40 -9.06 -20.67
C ALA A 47 1.73 -10.33 -19.88
N ASP A 48 1.94 -11.43 -20.63
CA ASP A 48 2.22 -12.74 -20.05
C ASP A 48 3.42 -12.69 -19.09
N ASN A 49 3.27 -13.27 -17.90
CA ASN A 49 4.24 -13.30 -16.81
C ASN A 49 4.67 -11.94 -16.21
N SER A 50 3.89 -10.87 -16.36
CA SER A 50 4.20 -9.60 -15.68
C SER A 50 4.14 -9.75 -14.15
N PRO A 51 5.10 -9.16 -13.40
CA PRO A 51 5.05 -9.16 -11.94
C PRO A 51 3.79 -8.47 -11.42
N ILE A 52 3.34 -8.88 -10.23
CA ILE A 52 2.35 -8.11 -9.47
C ILE A 52 3.10 -6.98 -8.79
N LEU A 53 2.67 -5.76 -9.05
CA LEU A 53 3.08 -4.59 -8.30
C LEU A 53 2.18 -4.43 -7.09
N VAL A 54 2.80 -4.25 -5.93
CA VAL A 54 2.13 -3.78 -4.71
C VAL A 54 2.46 -2.31 -4.57
N GLU A 55 1.43 -1.48 -4.60
CA GLU A 55 1.50 -0.04 -4.40
C GLU A 55 0.85 0.32 -3.08
N VAL A 56 1.53 1.15 -2.30
CA VAL A 56 1.07 1.63 -1.00
C VAL A 56 1.05 3.14 -1.04
N GLU A 57 -0.15 3.70 -1.13
CA GLU A 57 -0.37 5.14 -1.03
C GLU A 57 -0.51 5.51 0.45
N VAL A 58 0.22 6.53 0.87
CA VAL A 58 0.24 7.03 2.24
C VAL A 58 -0.03 8.52 2.20
N ALA A 59 -1.17 8.92 2.76
CA ALA A 59 -1.51 10.34 2.95
C ALA A 59 -0.86 10.85 4.24
N LEU A 60 -0.11 11.94 4.16
CA LEU A 60 0.36 12.64 5.35
C LEU A 60 -0.75 13.56 5.90
N PRO A 61 -0.86 13.70 7.23
CA PRO A 61 -1.82 14.64 7.80
C PRO A 61 -1.48 16.06 7.34
N THR A 62 -2.45 16.72 6.72
CA THR A 62 -2.34 18.11 6.28
C THR A 62 -3.05 19.05 7.25
N ASP A 63 -2.38 20.12 7.62
CA ASP A 63 -2.82 21.09 8.63
C ASP A 63 -3.83 22.09 8.06
N THR A 64 -5.00 21.62 7.60
CA THR A 64 -5.96 22.51 6.93
C THR A 64 -6.85 23.28 7.90
N GLN A 65 -6.96 22.90 9.19
CA GLN A 65 -7.83 23.56 10.18
C GLN A 65 -7.41 23.43 11.66
N SER A 66 -6.11 23.29 12.02
CA SER A 66 -5.78 23.12 13.44
C SER A 66 -6.05 24.38 14.27
N THR A 67 -6.86 24.20 15.32
CA THR A 67 -6.84 25.09 16.49
C THR A 67 -5.59 24.77 17.32
N VAL A 68 -5.07 25.74 18.07
CA VAL A 68 -3.75 25.74 18.75
C VAL A 68 -3.47 24.53 19.69
N GLY A 69 -4.43 23.62 19.92
CA GLY A 69 -4.25 22.36 20.66
C GLY A 69 -3.99 21.11 19.81
N ASP A 70 -4.11 21.18 18.48
CA ASP A 70 -4.09 19.99 17.59
C ASP A 70 -2.74 19.76 16.90
N THR A 71 -1.77 20.67 17.09
CA THR A 71 -0.46 20.60 16.43
C THR A 71 0.40 19.45 16.94
N GLU A 72 0.43 19.19 18.24
CA GLU A 72 1.20 18.07 18.81
C GLU A 72 0.66 16.71 18.32
N GLN A 73 -0.67 16.58 18.25
CA GLN A 73 -1.32 15.38 17.74
C GLN A 73 -1.06 15.20 16.23
N THR A 74 -1.12 16.28 15.46
CA THR A 74 -0.78 16.28 14.03
C THR A 74 0.67 15.86 13.80
N LEU A 75 1.62 16.40 14.56
CA LEU A 75 3.04 16.03 14.48
C LEU A 75 3.27 14.57 14.86
N THR A 76 2.61 14.10 15.93
CA THR A 76 2.72 12.69 16.37
C THR A 76 2.20 11.75 15.29
N THR A 77 1.04 12.07 14.71
CA THR A 77 0.44 11.28 13.60
C THR A 77 1.35 11.29 12.37
N MET A 78 1.96 12.44 12.06
CA MET A 78 2.91 12.55 10.95
C MET A 78 4.14 11.67 11.18
N ILE A 79 4.69 11.64 12.41
CA ILE A 79 5.80 10.75 12.77
C ILE A 79 5.42 9.29 12.57
N ASP A 80 4.20 8.88 12.94
CA ASP A 80 3.73 7.50 12.75
C ASP A 80 3.63 7.13 11.26
N HIS A 81 3.11 8.02 10.41
CA HIS A 81 3.03 7.77 8.97
C HIS A 81 4.43 7.70 8.33
N LEU A 82 5.35 8.57 8.75
CA LEU A 82 6.74 8.56 8.28
C LEU A 82 7.49 7.30 8.75
N ASN A 83 7.24 6.83 9.98
CA ASN A 83 7.81 5.58 10.49
C ASN A 83 7.29 4.37 9.70
N TYR A 84 6.02 4.39 9.29
CA TYR A 84 5.45 3.36 8.42
C TYR A 84 6.11 3.36 7.03
N LEU A 85 6.26 4.53 6.40
CA LEU A 85 7.00 4.66 5.14
C LEU A 85 8.45 4.17 5.26
N LEU A 86 9.14 4.51 6.35
CA LEU A 86 10.50 4.05 6.60
C LEU A 86 10.57 2.53 6.76
N GLN A 87 9.57 1.90 7.38
CA GLN A 87 9.47 0.44 7.45
C GLN A 87 9.29 -0.18 6.06
N LEU A 88 8.45 0.40 5.19
CA LEU A 88 8.31 -0.06 3.81
C LEU A 88 9.65 0.02 3.06
N TYR A 89 10.31 1.18 3.13
CA TYR A 89 11.61 1.38 2.49
C TYR A 89 12.67 0.38 2.94
N ARG A 90 12.77 0.14 4.25
CA ARG A 90 13.71 -0.84 4.83
C ARG A 90 13.43 -2.28 4.41
N ASN A 91 12.23 -2.58 3.92
CA ASN A 91 11.83 -3.90 3.41
C ASN A 91 11.75 -3.93 1.87
N GLY A 92 12.43 -3.00 1.19
CA GLY A 92 12.66 -3.05 -0.25
C GLY A 92 11.67 -2.26 -1.10
N PHE A 93 10.66 -1.61 -0.50
CA PHE A 93 9.80 -0.72 -1.27
C PHE A 93 10.59 0.50 -1.75
N THR A 94 10.40 0.86 -3.01
CA THR A 94 10.83 2.16 -3.51
C THR A 94 9.81 3.20 -3.07
N LEU A 95 10.27 4.34 -2.53
CA LEU A 95 9.40 5.43 -2.13
C LEU A 95 9.52 6.60 -3.09
N GLU A 96 8.40 7.15 -3.51
CA GLU A 96 8.32 8.40 -4.26
C GLU A 96 7.21 9.30 -3.74
N VAL A 97 7.34 10.60 -3.98
CA VAL A 97 6.31 11.59 -3.62
C VAL A 97 5.53 11.91 -4.88
N LEU A 98 4.21 11.72 -4.84
CA LEU A 98 3.31 12.23 -5.86
C LEU A 98 3.15 13.73 -5.61
N VAL A 99 4.03 14.50 -6.27
CA VAL A 99 4.33 15.94 -6.03
C VAL A 99 3.09 16.83 -5.91
N ASN A 100 1.96 16.44 -6.50
CA ASN A 100 0.75 17.27 -6.55
C ASN A 100 -0.28 16.96 -5.46
N GLU A 101 -0.13 15.88 -4.68
CA GLU A 101 -1.19 15.40 -3.78
C GLU A 101 -0.75 15.24 -2.32
N GLY A 102 0.54 15.44 -2.01
CA GLY A 102 1.06 15.18 -0.65
C GLY A 102 0.99 13.71 -0.25
N ILE A 103 0.83 12.83 -1.26
CA ILE A 103 0.77 11.38 -1.11
C ILE A 103 2.15 10.81 -1.37
N TRP A 104 2.60 9.96 -0.45
CA TRP A 104 3.77 9.13 -0.65
C TRP A 104 3.33 7.79 -1.24
N MET A 105 4.03 7.34 -2.27
CA MET A 105 3.80 6.05 -2.88
C MET A 105 4.98 5.12 -2.60
N GLY A 106 4.70 3.97 -2.01
CA GLY A 106 5.64 2.87 -1.85
C GLY A 106 5.34 1.75 -2.84
N THR A 107 6.35 1.30 -3.57
CA THR A 107 6.16 0.32 -4.65
C THR A 107 7.11 -0.87 -4.50
N LEU A 108 6.58 -2.09 -4.66
CA LEU A 108 7.38 -3.34 -4.67
C LEU A 108 6.81 -4.37 -5.64
N GLU A 109 7.68 -5.04 -6.38
CA GLU A 109 7.34 -6.05 -7.39
C GLU A 109 7.45 -7.48 -6.86
N PHE A 110 6.50 -8.33 -7.28
CA PHE A 110 6.44 -9.73 -6.91
C PHE A 110 6.19 -10.64 -8.12
N HIS A 111 7.14 -11.55 -8.36
CA HIS A 111 7.00 -12.63 -9.35
C HIS A 111 6.36 -13.90 -8.77
N VAL A 112 6.35 -14.02 -7.45
CA VAL A 112 5.76 -15.12 -6.67
C VAL A 112 4.94 -14.54 -5.52
N GLU A 113 4.13 -15.36 -4.86
CA GLU A 113 3.38 -14.92 -3.68
C GLU A 113 4.34 -14.35 -2.61
N PRO A 114 4.09 -13.12 -2.10
CA PRO A 114 4.87 -12.55 -1.02
C PRO A 114 4.82 -13.40 0.24
N SER A 115 5.84 -13.30 1.10
CA SER A 115 5.80 -13.96 2.41
C SER A 115 4.77 -13.29 3.33
N ILE A 116 4.31 -14.02 4.36
CA ILE A 116 3.36 -13.50 5.35
C ILE A 116 3.88 -12.24 6.08
N GLU A 117 5.21 -12.12 6.21
CA GLU A 117 5.88 -10.97 6.81
C GLU A 117 5.63 -9.68 6.00
N ILE A 118 5.57 -9.77 4.66
CA ILE A 118 5.20 -8.63 3.81
C ILE A 118 3.75 -8.22 4.07
N PHE A 119 2.82 -9.17 4.16
CA PHE A 119 1.42 -8.83 4.48
C PHE A 119 1.26 -8.23 5.88
N LYS A 120 2.06 -8.65 6.86
CA LYS A 120 2.10 -8.03 8.20
C LYS A 120 2.66 -6.60 8.14
N LEU A 121 3.69 -6.38 7.34
CA LEU A 121 4.30 -5.08 7.12
C LEU A 121 3.29 -4.09 6.52
N LEU A 122 2.52 -4.55 5.52
CA LEU A 122 1.49 -3.77 4.84
C LEU A 122 0.33 -3.31 5.73
N ILE A 123 0.13 -3.92 6.91
CA ILE A 123 -0.93 -3.47 7.82
C ILE A 123 -0.47 -2.20 8.54
N PRO A 124 -1.21 -1.08 8.39
CA PRO A 124 -0.87 0.17 9.05
C PRO A 124 -0.89 0.00 10.58
N PRO A 125 -0.01 0.69 11.32
CA PRO A 125 0.18 0.51 12.76
C PRO A 125 -1.08 0.70 13.59
N VAL A 126 -1.97 1.62 13.20
CA VAL A 126 -3.24 1.91 13.90
C VAL A 126 -4.19 0.70 13.89
N ASP A 127 -4.12 -0.11 12.83
CA ASP A 127 -4.94 -1.31 12.66
C ASP A 127 -4.29 -2.56 13.27
N ARG A 128 -3.02 -2.51 13.71
CA ARG A 128 -2.34 -3.67 14.31
C ARG A 128 -2.95 -4.10 15.65
N ILE A 129 -3.62 -3.20 16.36
CA ILE A 129 -4.22 -3.44 17.68
C ILE A 129 -5.44 -4.36 17.59
N LEU A 130 -6.10 -4.46 16.43
CA LEU A 130 -7.26 -5.34 16.23
C LEU A 130 -6.89 -6.81 15.94
N TYR A 131 -5.60 -7.16 16.01
CA TYR A 131 -5.07 -8.47 15.60
C TYR A 131 -4.20 -9.17 16.66
N LEU A 132 -4.17 -8.66 17.90
CA LEU A 132 -3.71 -9.36 19.10
C LEU A 132 -4.92 -9.79 19.94
#